data_AF-A0A9E4QXD1-F1
#
_entry.id   AF-A0A9E4QXD1-F1
#
_cell.length_a   1.000
_cell.length_b   1.000
_cell.length_c   1.000
_cell.angle_alpha   90.00
_cell.angle_beta   90.00
_cell.angle_gamma   90.00
#
_symmetry.space_group_name_H-M   'P 1'
#
loop_
_entity.id
_entity.type
_entity.pdbx_description
1 polymer ?
#
loop_
_entity_poly.entity_id
_entity_poly.type
_entity_poly.pdbx_seq_one_letter_code
_entity_poly.pdbx_strand_id
1 'polypeptide(L)'
;MGQPAFGWPTPDGPPADSSYWTSNLMPRWRFALALSQNQIDGTQLEVGALVDSDSVESDFDRLSELLLGARLETRVRDELIAALSDGGATDRRTMTELTIAGLLASPGYQWM
;
A
#
# COMPACT_ATOMS: atom_id res chain seq x y z
N MET A 1 -20.72 -13.22 3.04
CA MET A 1 -20.76 -11.77 3.32
C MET A 1 -20.66 -11.03 1.98
N GLY A 2 -21.76 -10.54 1.41
CA GLY A 2 -21.71 -9.79 0.14
C GLY A 2 -21.15 -8.38 0.29
N GLN A 3 -20.71 -7.77 -0.82
CA GLN A 3 -20.20 -6.40 -0.88
C GLN A 3 -20.82 -5.67 -2.09
N PRO A 4 -22.07 -5.18 -1.98
CA PRO A 4 -22.85 -4.67 -3.12
C PRO A 4 -22.21 -3.48 -3.85
N ALA A 5 -21.50 -2.62 -3.12
CA ALA A 5 -20.78 -1.48 -3.69
C ALA A 5 -19.69 -1.89 -4.70
N PHE A 6 -19.20 -3.13 -4.61
CA PHE A 6 -18.19 -3.70 -5.49
C PHE A 6 -18.76 -4.82 -6.37
N GLY A 7 -20.09 -4.94 -6.45
CA GLY A 7 -20.75 -5.91 -7.31
C GLY A 7 -20.74 -7.35 -6.79
N TRP A 8 -20.43 -7.58 -5.51
CA TRP A 8 -20.42 -8.90 -4.89
C TRP A 8 -21.78 -9.20 -4.22
N PRO A 9 -22.67 -9.99 -4.84
CA PRO A 9 -23.98 -10.29 -4.25
C PRO A 9 -23.84 -11.26 -3.09
N THR A 10 -24.71 -11.13 -2.09
CA THR A 10 -24.85 -12.16 -1.05
C THR A 10 -25.26 -13.51 -1.66
N PRO A 11 -24.81 -14.66 -1.11
CA PRO A 11 -24.06 -14.81 0.13
C PRO A 11 -22.54 -14.66 -0.02
N ASP A 12 -22.02 -14.68 -1.23
CA ASP A 12 -20.58 -14.74 -1.49
C ASP A 12 -19.92 -13.36 -1.39
N GLY A 13 -18.74 -13.32 -0.79
CA GLY A 13 -17.95 -12.09 -0.66
C GLY A 13 -16.92 -11.92 -1.78
N PRO A 14 -16.00 -10.96 -1.63
CA PRO A 14 -14.87 -10.84 -2.53
C PRO A 14 -14.07 -12.17 -2.59
N PRO A 15 -13.50 -12.53 -3.76
CA PRO A 15 -12.70 -13.75 -3.90
C PRO A 15 -11.52 -13.78 -2.92
N ALA A 16 -11.37 -14.91 -2.22
CA ALA A 16 -10.24 -15.14 -1.30
C ALA A 16 -8.92 -15.46 -2.03
N ASP A 17 -8.97 -15.73 -3.34
CA ASP A 17 -7.79 -16.06 -4.13
C ASP A 17 -7.08 -14.80 -4.63
N SER A 18 -5.79 -14.68 -4.32
CA SER A 18 -4.94 -13.55 -4.71
C SER A 18 -4.75 -13.39 -6.21
N SER A 19 -4.88 -14.48 -6.97
CA SER A 19 -4.76 -14.48 -8.43
C SER A 19 -5.87 -13.67 -9.11
N TYR A 20 -7.05 -13.57 -8.49
CA TYR A 20 -8.17 -12.77 -9.00
C TYR A 20 -7.84 -11.27 -9.03
N TRP A 21 -6.98 -10.85 -8.10
CA TRP A 21 -6.62 -9.47 -7.85
C TRP A 21 -5.40 -8.99 -8.63
N THR A 22 -4.73 -9.90 -9.34
CA THR A 22 -3.48 -9.59 -10.06
C THR A 22 -3.74 -8.88 -11.40
N SER A 23 -4.88 -9.13 -12.06
CA SER A 23 -5.19 -8.59 -13.40
C SER A 23 -5.30 -7.06 -13.45
N ASN A 24 -5.62 -6.41 -12.32
CA ASN A 24 -5.78 -4.97 -12.22
C ASN A 24 -4.68 -4.30 -11.38
N LEU A 25 -3.53 -4.97 -11.22
CA LEU A 25 -2.43 -4.46 -10.38
C LEU A 25 -1.88 -3.12 -10.89
N MET A 26 -1.66 -2.98 -12.21
CA MET A 26 -1.03 -1.78 -12.77
C MET A 26 -1.90 -0.52 -12.64
N PRO A 27 -3.22 -0.54 -12.94
CA PRO A 27 -4.08 0.63 -12.68
C PRO A 27 -4.16 1.00 -11.20
N ARG A 28 -4.18 0.02 -10.28
CA ARG A 28 -4.13 0.28 -8.83
C ARG A 28 -2.84 0.94 -8.39
N TRP A 29 -1.72 0.45 -8.90
CA TRP A 29 -0.41 1.01 -8.60
C TRP A 29 -0.30 2.47 -9.08
N ARG A 30 -0.80 2.77 -10.29
CA ARG A 30 -0.87 4.14 -10.81
C ARG A 30 -1.73 5.05 -9.94
N PHE A 31 -2.90 4.59 -9.52
CA PHE A 31 -3.76 5.36 -8.60
C PHE A 31 -3.06 5.61 -7.27
N ALA A 32 -2.50 4.57 -6.65
CA ALA A 32 -1.88 4.66 -5.34
C ALA A 32 -0.64 5.57 -5.34
N LEU A 33 0.15 5.55 -6.43
CA LEU A 33 1.27 6.45 -6.63
C LEU A 33 0.80 7.91 -6.82
N ALA A 34 -0.22 8.14 -7.66
CA ALA A 34 -0.78 9.48 -7.84
C ALA A 34 -1.35 10.04 -6.52
N LEU A 35 -1.99 9.19 -5.71
CA LEU A 35 -2.49 9.57 -4.39
C LEU A 35 -1.35 9.89 -3.42
N SER A 36 -0.32 9.04 -3.34
CA SER A 36 0.81 9.28 -2.42
C SER A 36 1.61 10.53 -2.76
N GLN A 37 1.60 10.93 -4.04
CA GLN A 37 2.25 12.13 -4.55
C GLN A 37 1.34 13.37 -4.60
N ASN A 38 0.10 13.29 -4.08
CA ASN A 38 -0.88 14.38 -4.14
C ASN A 38 -1.17 14.90 -5.56
N GLN A 39 -1.21 14.01 -6.55
CA GLN A 39 -1.49 14.32 -7.95
C GLN A 39 -2.98 14.17 -8.33
N ILE A 40 -3.84 13.83 -7.37
CA ILE A 40 -5.28 13.67 -7.58
C ILE A 40 -6.00 14.93 -7.08
N ASP A 41 -6.59 15.68 -8.00
CA ASP A 41 -7.33 16.90 -7.69
C ASP A 41 -8.46 16.64 -6.68
N GLY A 42 -8.58 17.54 -5.69
CA GLY A 42 -9.59 17.42 -4.63
C GLY A 42 -9.27 16.41 -3.53
N THR A 43 -8.05 15.85 -3.52
CA THR A 43 -7.55 15.01 -2.42
C THR A 43 -6.26 15.57 -1.84
N GLN A 44 -6.00 15.27 -0.56
CA GLN A 44 -4.76 15.64 0.10
C GLN A 44 -4.35 14.56 1.10
N LEU A 45 -3.11 14.08 0.97
CA LEU A 45 -2.48 13.10 1.83
C LEU A 45 -1.27 13.76 2.51
N GLU A 46 -1.38 13.99 3.81
CA GLU A 46 -0.30 14.50 4.64
C GLU A 46 0.63 13.35 5.05
N VAL A 47 1.52 12.94 4.13
CA VAL A 47 2.42 11.79 4.32
C VAL A 47 3.24 11.90 5.61
N GLY A 48 3.72 13.10 5.94
CA GLY A 48 4.50 13.34 7.16
C GLY A 48 3.70 13.15 8.46
N ALA A 49 2.37 13.18 8.41
CA ALA A 49 1.52 12.90 9.58
C ALA A 49 1.27 11.40 9.79
N LEU A 50 1.58 10.56 8.80
CA LEU A 50 1.34 9.12 8.82
C LEU A 50 2.53 8.32 9.36
N VAL A 51 3.71 8.93 9.39
CA VAL A 51 4.99 8.26 9.62
C VAL A 51 5.81 8.96 10.71
N ASP A 52 6.83 8.28 11.24
CA ASP A 52 7.63 8.79 12.35
C ASP A 52 9.06 9.05 11.88
N SER A 53 9.59 10.24 12.13
CA SER A 53 10.87 10.66 11.52
C SER A 53 12.12 9.95 12.05
N ASP A 54 11.97 8.97 12.95
CA ASP A 54 13.07 8.27 13.60
C ASP A 54 13.83 7.30 12.67
N SER A 55 13.15 6.52 11.82
CA SER A 55 13.82 5.55 10.92
C SER A 55 12.95 5.03 9.76
N VAL A 56 13.55 4.50 8.67
CA VAL A 56 12.80 4.01 7.49
C VAL A 56 11.95 2.82 7.91
N GLU A 57 12.54 2.00 8.76
CA GLU A 57 11.96 0.81 9.35
C GLU A 57 10.74 1.17 10.19
N SER A 58 10.80 2.25 10.97
CA SER A 58 9.65 2.73 11.75
C SER A 58 8.51 3.23 10.85
N ASP A 59 8.84 3.89 9.73
CA ASP A 59 7.85 4.33 8.75
C ASP A 59 7.14 3.14 8.11
N PHE A 60 7.90 2.11 7.73
CA PHE A 60 7.35 0.87 7.16
C PHE A 60 6.46 0.12 8.15
N ASP A 61 6.91 -0.05 9.39
CA ASP A 61 6.12 -0.70 10.44
C ASP A 61 4.82 0.07 10.68
N ARG A 62 4.89 1.41 10.76
CA ARG A 62 3.73 2.26 10.98
C ARG A 62 2.74 2.21 9.81
N LEU A 63 3.23 2.30 8.58
CA LEU A 63 2.38 2.25 7.39
C LEU A 63 1.75 0.87 7.18
N SER A 64 2.48 -0.21 7.46
CA SER A 64 1.91 -1.56 7.38
C SER A 64 0.82 -1.76 8.42
N GLU A 65 1.00 -1.31 9.66
CA GLU A 65 -0.08 -1.33 10.67
C GLU A 65 -1.30 -0.51 10.22
N LEU A 66 -1.09 0.69 9.68
CA LEU A 66 -2.18 1.58 9.28
C LEU A 66 -2.97 1.06 8.08
N LEU A 67 -2.29 0.52 7.07
CA LEU A 67 -2.89 0.15 5.79
C LEU A 67 -3.28 -1.33 5.74
N LEU A 68 -2.50 -2.20 6.37
CA LEU A 68 -2.70 -3.64 6.39
C LEU A 68 -3.19 -4.16 7.74
N GLY A 69 -3.41 -3.32 8.74
CA GLY A 69 -3.84 -3.77 10.07
C GLY A 69 -2.84 -4.66 10.81
N ALA A 70 -1.64 -4.87 10.27
CA ALA A 70 -0.61 -5.74 10.80
C ALA A 70 0.79 -5.31 10.33
N ARG A 71 1.80 -5.59 11.16
CA ARG A 71 3.20 -5.39 10.76
C ARG A 71 3.63 -6.46 9.77
N LEU A 72 4.49 -6.07 8.84
CA LEU A 72 5.22 -7.01 8.01
C LEU A 72 6.27 -7.76 8.85
N GLU A 73 6.60 -8.97 8.42
CA GLU A 73 7.76 -9.68 8.97
C GLU A 73 9.02 -8.86 8.71
N THR A 74 9.89 -8.75 9.72
CA THR A 74 11.16 -7.99 9.67
C THR A 74 11.95 -8.29 8.40
N ARG A 75 12.09 -9.57 8.05
CA ARG A 75 12.82 -9.99 6.85
C ARG A 75 12.20 -9.42 5.57
N VAL A 76 10.88 -9.52 5.43
CA VAL A 76 10.15 -9.03 4.25
C VAL A 76 10.25 -7.51 4.15
N ARG A 77 10.12 -6.81 5.29
CA ARG A 77 10.31 -5.36 5.35
C ARG A 77 11.71 -4.95 4.89
N ASP A 78 12.74 -5.59 5.41
CA ASP A 78 14.13 -5.25 5.09
C ASP A 78 14.45 -5.56 3.62
N GLU A 79 13.90 -6.67 3.07
CA GLU A 79 13.98 -7.00 1.64
C GLU A 79 13.27 -5.94 0.77
N LEU A 80 12.11 -5.43 1.19
CA LEU A 80 11.41 -4.36 0.48
C LEU A 80 12.17 -3.02 0.52
N ILE A 81 12.72 -2.65 1.67
CA ILE A 81 13.54 -1.43 1.82
C ILE A 81 14.76 -1.51 0.90
N ALA A 82 15.44 -2.66 0.87
CA ALA A 82 16.57 -2.89 -0.02
C ALA A 82 16.17 -2.79 -1.49
N ALA A 83 15.04 -3.39 -1.88
CA ALA A 83 14.54 -3.35 -3.26
C ALA A 83 14.17 -1.92 -3.71
N LEU A 84 13.55 -1.11 -2.84
CA LEU A 84 13.25 0.28 -3.15
C LEU A 84 14.53 1.12 -3.29
N SER A 85 15.51 0.88 -2.42
CA SER A 85 16.79 1.57 -2.45
C SER A 85 17.57 1.27 -3.73
N ASP A 86 17.62 -0.01 -4.15
CA ASP A 86 18.23 -0.45 -5.41
C ASP A 86 17.46 0.10 -6.63
N GLY A 87 16.14 0.24 -6.51
CA GLY A 87 15.26 0.89 -7.48
C GLY A 87 15.40 2.41 -7.57
N GLY A 88 16.27 3.04 -6.77
CA GLY A 88 16.58 4.47 -6.84
C GLY A 88 15.79 5.37 -5.89
N ALA A 89 15.07 4.81 -4.91
CA ALA A 89 14.44 5.59 -3.84
C ALA A 89 15.52 6.10 -2.86
N THR A 90 16.15 7.23 -3.21
CA THR A 90 17.34 7.74 -2.49
C THR A 90 17.00 8.65 -1.32
N ASP A 91 15.84 9.31 -1.33
CA ASP A 91 15.39 10.17 -0.24
C ASP A 91 14.22 9.55 0.53
N ARG A 92 14.07 9.99 1.79
CA ARG A 92 13.07 9.45 2.71
C ARG A 92 11.64 9.61 2.18
N ARG A 93 11.33 10.76 1.58
CA ARG A 93 9.98 11.07 1.11
C ARG A 93 9.59 10.15 -0.03
N THR A 94 10.46 9.98 -1.03
CA THR A 94 10.24 9.06 -2.14
C THR A 94 10.06 7.62 -1.65
N MET A 95 10.87 7.19 -0.67
CA MET A 95 10.72 5.87 -0.05
C MET A 95 9.32 5.71 0.57
N THR A 96 8.87 6.67 1.37
CA THR A 96 7.55 6.64 2.03
C THR A 96 6.41 6.64 1.00
N GLU A 97 6.47 7.49 -0.02
CA GLU A 97 5.46 7.58 -1.07
C GLU A 97 5.33 6.26 -1.86
N LEU A 98 6.45 5.61 -2.16
CA LEU A 98 6.48 4.30 -2.83
C LEU A 98 5.97 3.18 -1.93
N THR A 99 6.30 3.20 -0.64
CA THR A 99 5.76 2.25 0.34
C THR A 99 4.23 2.36 0.44
N ILE A 100 3.69 3.57 0.57
CA ILE A 100 2.24 3.81 0.57
C ILE A 100 1.61 3.24 -0.72
N ALA A 101 2.20 3.57 -1.87
CA ALA A 101 1.70 3.10 -3.15
C ALA A 101 1.72 1.57 -3.27
N GLY A 102 2.82 0.94 -2.85
CA GLY A 102 3.01 -0.50 -2.87
C GLY A 102 2.06 -1.24 -1.95
N LEU A 103 1.85 -0.76 -0.72
CA LEU A 103 0.93 -1.35 0.24
C LEU A 103 -0.53 -1.24 -0.23
N LEU A 104 -0.96 -0.06 -0.71
CA LEU A 104 -2.32 0.15 -1.24
C LEU A 104 -2.60 -0.64 -2.52
N ALA A 105 -1.58 -0.81 -3.38
CA ALA A 105 -1.69 -1.62 -4.59
C ALA A 105 -1.50 -3.12 -4.32
N SER A 106 -1.05 -3.51 -3.12
CA SER A 106 -0.81 -4.90 -2.78
C SER A 106 -2.11 -5.70 -2.81
N PRO A 107 -2.07 -6.94 -3.30
CA PRO A 107 -3.20 -7.85 -3.17
C PRO A 107 -3.70 -7.95 -1.71
N GLY A 108 -2.78 -7.98 -0.72
CA GLY A 108 -3.08 -8.00 0.73
C GLY A 108 -4.13 -6.99 1.17
N TYR A 109 -4.07 -5.76 0.65
CA TYR A 109 -5.01 -4.69 0.97
C TYR A 109 -6.46 -4.96 0.51
N GLN A 110 -6.69 -5.82 -0.49
CA GLN A 110 -8.02 -5.98 -1.11
C GLN A 110 -8.96 -6.97 -0.42
N TRP A 111 -8.42 -7.88 0.39
CA TRP A 111 -9.20 -8.97 0.99
C TRP A 111 -9.14 -8.97 2.52
N MET A 112 -8.52 -7.96 3.12
CA MET A 112 -8.72 -7.66 4.54
C MET A 112 -10.08 -6.99 4.75
#